data_AF-A0A833EP15-F1
#
_entry.id   AF-A0A833EP15-F1
#
_cell.length_a   1.000
_cell.length_b   1.000
_cell.length_c   1.000
_cell.angle_alpha   90.00
_cell.angle_beta   90.00
_cell.angle_gamma   90.00
#
_symmetry.space_group_name_H-M   'P 1'
#
loop_
_entity.id
_entity.type
_entity.pdbx_description
1 polymer ?
#
loop_
_entity_poly.entity_id
_entity_poly.type
_entity_poly.pdbx_seq_one_letter_code
_entity_poly.pdbx_strand_id
1 'polypeptide(L)'
;MLNKSIENLESYILENYYRGYDRYDGLHSPIFKIPFLNQQKFRFYFQQITSCLPGNFRSLLAIPKGYNPVTLGLCLQGLAYLSQVDSEKKDDYLVRIDF
;
A
#
# COMPACT_ATOMS: atom_id res chain seq x y z
N MET A 1 -13.54 -17.31 -10.60
CA MET A 1 -13.30 -15.84 -10.64
C MET A 1 -12.74 -15.35 -9.31
N LEU A 2 -13.37 -15.66 -8.17
CA LEU A 2 -12.91 -15.21 -6.84
C LEU A 2 -11.48 -15.66 -6.49
N ASN A 3 -11.16 -16.96 -6.63
CA ASN A 3 -9.82 -17.49 -6.30
C ASN A 3 -8.71 -16.77 -7.08
N LYS A 4 -8.93 -16.58 -8.39
CA LYS A 4 -7.98 -15.84 -9.24
C LYS A 4 -7.80 -14.39 -8.79
N SER A 5 -8.87 -13.73 -8.33
CA SER A 5 -8.76 -12.36 -7.79
C SER A 5 -7.96 -12.33 -6.49
N ILE A 6 -8.11 -13.34 -5.62
CA ILE A 6 -7.33 -13.46 -4.38
C ILE A 6 -5.85 -13.72 -4.70
N GLU A 7 -5.56 -14.65 -5.60
CA GLU A 7 -4.18 -14.95 -6.05
C GLU A 7 -3.49 -13.72 -6.64
N ASN A 8 -4.20 -12.94 -7.46
CA ASN A 8 -3.69 -11.69 -8.01
C ASN A 8 -3.42 -10.64 -6.92
N LEU A 9 -4.33 -10.53 -5.94
CA LEU A 9 -4.18 -9.60 -4.82
C LEU A 9 -2.98 -9.98 -3.93
N GLU A 10 -2.85 -11.27 -3.59
CA GLU A 10 -1.72 -11.78 -2.83
C GLU A 10 -0.40 -11.52 -3.55
N SER A 11 -0.32 -11.87 -4.84
CA SER A 11 0.87 -11.63 -5.66
C SER A 11 1.24 -10.15 -5.64
N TYR A 12 0.26 -9.26 -5.80
CA TYR A 12 0.49 -7.82 -5.73
C TYR A 12 1.02 -7.37 -4.36
N ILE A 13 0.46 -7.87 -3.25
CA ILE A 13 0.91 -7.50 -1.89
C ILE A 13 2.35 -7.96 -1.66
N LEU A 14 2.67 -9.20 -2.07
CA LEU A 14 3.99 -9.80 -1.90
C LEU A 14 5.06 -9.08 -2.75
N GLU A 15 4.78 -8.82 -4.02
CA GLU A 15 5.68 -8.06 -4.92
C GLU A 15 5.98 -6.66 -4.38
N ASN A 16 5.05 -6.07 -3.63
CA ASN A 16 5.22 -4.75 -3.02
C ASN A 16 5.75 -4.82 -1.59
N TYR A 17 6.07 -6.01 -1.07
CA TYR A 17 6.52 -6.22 0.30
C TYR A 17 5.58 -5.56 1.31
N TYR A 18 4.26 -5.71 1.14
CA TYR A 18 3.22 -5.14 2.01
C TYR A 18 3.22 -3.60 2.08
N ARG A 19 4.01 -2.93 1.24
CA ARG A 19 4.07 -1.48 1.17
C ARG A 19 3.00 -0.95 0.24
N GLY A 20 2.34 0.11 0.69
CA GLY A 20 1.25 0.74 -0.02
C GLY A 20 1.37 2.25 -0.04
N TYR A 21 0.40 2.86 -0.71
CA TYR A 21 0.16 4.28 -0.64
C TYR A 21 -0.88 4.58 0.42
N ASP A 22 -0.71 5.68 1.15
CA ASP A 22 -1.71 6.16 2.10
C ASP A 22 -2.59 7.24 1.45
N ARG A 23 -3.79 7.47 1.99
CA ARG A 23 -4.63 8.58 1.56
C ARG A 23 -3.90 9.92 1.78
N TYR A 24 -3.13 10.02 2.85
CA TYR A 24 -2.49 11.27 3.28
C TYR A 24 -0.99 11.39 2.95
N ASP A 25 -0.50 10.62 1.97
CA ASP A 25 0.93 10.52 1.61
C ASP A 25 1.45 11.60 0.64
N GLY A 26 0.57 12.48 0.14
CA GLY A 26 0.90 13.46 -0.89
C GLY A 26 2.15 14.29 -0.58
N LEU A 27 2.29 14.71 0.68
CA LEU A 27 3.41 15.55 1.13
C LEU A 27 4.75 14.81 1.26
N HIS A 28 4.78 13.48 1.14
CA HIS A 28 6.03 12.71 1.12
C HIS A 28 6.75 12.77 -0.24
N SER A 29 6.14 13.41 -1.25
CA SER A 29 6.78 13.61 -2.54
C SER A 29 8.08 14.42 -2.41
N PRO A 30 9.18 14.01 -3.07
CA PRO A 30 10.44 14.75 -3.08
C PRO A 30 10.31 16.11 -3.77
N ILE A 31 9.23 16.36 -4.52
CA ILE A 31 8.94 17.63 -5.19
C ILE A 31 8.86 18.79 -4.19
N PHE A 32 8.45 18.54 -2.95
CA PHE A 32 8.41 19.55 -1.87
C PHE A 32 9.80 19.95 -1.34
N LYS A 33 10.88 19.31 -1.79
CA LYS A 33 12.25 19.80 -1.56
C LYS A 33 12.54 21.07 -2.36
N ILE A 34 11.75 21.37 -3.40
CA ILE A 34 11.85 22.59 -4.19
C ILE A 34 11.19 23.74 -3.42
N PRO A 35 11.91 24.82 -3.06
CA PRO A 35 11.40 25.88 -2.18
C PRO A 35 10.10 26.54 -2.66
N PHE A 36 9.93 26.71 -3.98
CA PHE A 36 8.73 27.28 -4.58
C PHE A 36 7.48 26.41 -4.36
N LEU A 37 7.64 25.08 -4.33
CA LEU A 37 6.54 24.12 -4.18
C LEU A 37 6.24 23.78 -2.71
N ASN A 38 7.14 24.11 -1.78
CA ASN A 38 6.94 23.90 -0.34
C ASN A 38 6.02 24.95 0.32
N GLN A 39 5.35 25.82 -0.46
CA GLN A 39 4.42 26.78 0.10
C GLN A 39 3.13 26.09 0.57
N GLN A 40 2.50 26.65 1.61
CA GLN A 40 1.30 26.09 2.24
C GLN A 40 0.16 25.84 1.24
N LYS A 41 -0.04 26.75 0.27
CA LYS A 41 -1.06 26.61 -0.78
C LYS A 41 -0.82 25.38 -1.65
N PHE A 42 0.40 25.19 -2.16
CA PHE A 42 0.74 24.04 -3.00
C PHE A 42 0.60 22.73 -2.24
N ARG A 43 1.08 22.67 -0.99
CA ARG A 43 0.92 21.50 -0.11
C ARG A 43 -0.55 21.11 0.07
N PHE A 44 -1.42 22.09 0.31
CA PHE A 44 -2.86 21.84 0.42
C PHE A 44 -3.46 21.31 -0.88
N TYR A 45 -3.26 21.99 -2.01
CA TYR A 45 -3.81 21.54 -3.30
C TYR A 45 -3.31 20.15 -3.69
N PHE A 46 -2.04 19.87 -3.45
CA PHE A 46 -1.45 18.59 -3.77
C PHE A 46 -2.00 17.46 -2.89
N GLN A 47 -2.19 17.73 -1.60
CA GLN A 47 -2.83 16.78 -0.69
C GLN A 47 -4.27 16.47 -1.14
N GLN A 48 -5.02 17.48 -1.58
CA GLN A 48 -6.37 17.28 -2.12
C GLN A 48 -6.35 16.49 -3.42
N ILE A 49 -5.39 16.78 -4.32
CA ILE A 49 -5.20 16.04 -5.56
C ILE A 49 -4.95 14.55 -5.27
N THR A 50 -4.02 14.21 -4.37
CA THR A 50 -3.72 12.81 -4.04
C THR A 50 -4.82 12.09 -3.26
N SER A 51 -5.65 12.83 -2.51
CA SER A 51 -6.71 12.26 -1.66
C SER A 51 -8.07 12.14 -2.35
N CYS A 52 -8.33 12.92 -3.39
CA CYS A 52 -9.65 13.04 -4.02
C CYS A 52 -9.69 12.64 -5.50
N LEU A 53 -8.60 12.71 -6.25
CA LEU A 53 -8.65 12.34 -7.67
C LEU A 53 -8.72 10.82 -7.84
N PRO A 54 -9.65 10.31 -8.67
CA PRO A 54 -9.69 8.92 -9.08
C PRO A 54 -8.58 8.66 -10.11
N GLY A 55 -7.36 8.44 -9.63
CA GLY A 55 -6.19 8.16 -10.46
C GLY A 55 -4.92 8.01 -9.62
N ASN A 56 -4.06 7.07 -9.96
CA ASN A 56 -2.85 6.79 -9.17
C ASN A 56 -1.67 7.68 -9.61
N PHE A 57 -1.76 8.98 -9.35
CA PHE A 57 -0.69 9.96 -9.66
C PHE A 57 0.56 9.81 -8.79
N ARG A 58 0.51 8.95 -7.76
CA ARG A 58 1.55 8.83 -6.74
C ARG A 58 2.90 8.39 -7.30
N SER A 59 2.88 7.52 -8.30
CA SER A 59 4.09 7.09 -9.03
C SER A 59 4.75 8.27 -9.75
N LEU A 60 3.95 9.11 -10.44
CA LEU A 60 4.44 10.30 -11.14
C LEU A 60 5.03 11.34 -10.17
N LEU A 61 4.44 11.44 -8.99
CA LEU A 61 4.87 12.36 -7.94
C LEU A 61 6.03 11.78 -7.11
N ALA A 62 6.58 10.62 -7.47
CA ALA A 62 7.63 9.93 -6.75
C ALA A 62 7.35 9.79 -5.25
N ILE A 63 6.08 9.61 -4.88
CA ILE A 63 5.69 9.35 -3.50
C ILE A 63 6.18 7.93 -3.15
N PRO A 64 6.96 7.75 -2.07
CA PRO A 64 7.42 6.42 -1.69
C PRO A 64 6.28 5.59 -1.12
N LYS A 65 6.24 4.29 -1.45
CA LYS A 65 5.36 3.34 -0.76
C LYS A 65 5.89 3.09 0.65
N GLY A 66 4.99 3.07 1.63
CA GLY A 66 5.32 2.89 3.04
C GLY A 66 4.59 1.71 3.67
N TYR A 67 5.02 1.35 4.88
CA TYR A 67 4.30 0.40 5.72
C TYR A 67 3.19 1.12 6.48
N ASN A 68 1.99 0.54 6.47
CA ASN A 68 0.90 0.96 7.32
C ASN A 68 0.63 -0.16 8.34
N PRO A 69 0.70 0.10 9.65
CA PRO A 69 0.55 -0.95 10.67
C PRO A 69 -0.83 -1.60 10.64
N VAL A 70 -1.88 -0.87 10.26
CA VAL A 70 -3.24 -1.41 10.09
C VAL A 70 -3.29 -2.35 8.91
N THR A 71 -2.71 -1.97 7.76
CA THR A 71 -2.65 -2.83 6.59
C THR A 71 -1.87 -4.11 6.88
N LEU A 72 -0.71 -4.01 7.53
CA LEU A 72 0.06 -5.18 7.95
C LEU A 72 -0.76 -6.09 8.87
N GLY A 73 -1.45 -5.52 9.87
CA GLY A 73 -2.33 -6.28 10.75
C GLY A 73 -3.43 -7.04 9.99
N LEU A 74 -4.07 -6.40 8.99
CA LEU A 74 -5.09 -7.03 8.16
C LEU A 74 -4.52 -8.12 7.25
N CYS A 75 -3.32 -7.91 6.69
CA CYS A 75 -2.64 -8.94 5.91
C CYS A 75 -2.29 -10.17 6.76
N LEU A 76 -1.73 -9.95 7.96
CA LEU A 76 -1.44 -11.02 8.92
C LEU A 76 -2.70 -11.78 9.33
N GLN A 77 -3.78 -11.06 9.64
CA GLN A 77 -5.07 -11.66 9.97
C GLN A 77 -5.60 -12.52 8.80
N GLY A 78 -5.51 -12.01 7.56
CA GLY A 78 -5.91 -12.75 6.37
C GLY A 78 -5.10 -14.03 6.16
N LEU A 79 -3.78 -13.96 6.28
CA LEU A 79 -2.89 -15.13 6.19
C LEU A 79 -3.18 -16.15 7.30
N ALA A 80 -3.42 -15.69 8.52
CA ALA A 80 -3.79 -16.56 9.64
C ALA A 80 -5.11 -17.31 9.36
N TYR A 81 -6.12 -16.64 8.81
CA TYR A 81 -7.38 -17.29 8.43
C TYR A 81 -7.21 -18.26 7.25
N LEU A 82 -6.44 -17.90 6.23
CA LEU A 82 -6.13 -18.79 5.12
C LEU A 82 -5.42 -20.07 5.58
N SER A 83 -4.48 -19.95 6.53
CA SER A 83 -3.77 -21.11 7.12
C SER A 83 -4.68 -22.11 7.86
N GLN A 84 -5.86 -21.67 8.31
CA GLN A 84 -6.85 -22.51 9.01
C GLN A 84 -7.81 -23.21 8.04
N VAL A 85 -8.09 -22.57 6.90
CA VAL A 85 -9.07 -23.06 5.91
C VAL A 85 -8.40 -23.91 4.83
N ASP A 86 -7.16 -23.58 4.45
CA ASP A 86 -6.39 -24.26 3.41
C ASP A 86 -5.19 -24.99 4.05
N SER A 87 -5.43 -26.25 4.40
CA SER A 87 -4.45 -27.09 5.09
C SER A 87 -3.27 -27.51 4.21
N GLU A 88 -3.43 -27.51 2.89
CA GLU A 88 -2.36 -27.89 1.94
C GLU A 88 -1.31 -26.77 1.81
N LYS A 89 -1.74 -25.50 1.89
CA LYS A 89 -0.86 -24.33 1.79
C LYS A 89 -0.51 -23.70 3.12
N LYS A 90 -0.86 -24.33 4.23
CA LYS A 90 -0.66 -23.80 5.58
C LYS A 90 0.77 -23.31 5.82
N ASP A 91 1.77 -24.13 5.49
CA ASP A 91 3.17 -23.80 5.74
C ASP A 91 3.65 -22.62 4.90
N ASP A 92 3.14 -22.47 3.67
CA ASP A 92 3.42 -21.32 2.80
C ASP A 92 2.85 -20.02 3.40
N TYR A 93 1.63 -20.04 3.94
CA TYR A 93 1.08 -18.86 4.62
C TYR A 93 1.85 -18.49 5.89
N LEU A 94 2.36 -19.47 6.64
CA LEU A 94 3.16 -19.24 7.84
C LEU A 94 4.52 -18.60 7.52
N VAL A 95 5.21 -19.05 6.46
CA VAL A 95 6.46 -18.41 6.00
C VAL A 95 6.24 -16.95 5.62
N ARG A 96 5.08 -16.63 5.03
CA ARG A 96 4.69 -15.26 4.66
C ARG A 96 4.27 -14.38 5.84
N ILE A 97 4.26 -14.89 7.08
CA ILE A 97 4.00 -14.09 8.28
C ILE A 97 5.30 -13.49 8.85
N ASP A 98 6.44 -14.11 8.59
CA ASP A 98 7.75 -13.73 9.14
C ASP A 98 8.46 -12.57 8.38
N PHE A 99 7.68 -11.59 7.87
CA PHE A 99 8.20 -10.41 7.13
C PHE A 99 9.12 -9.50 7.96
#